data_AF-A0A7L4QZ90-F1
#
_entry.id   AF-A0A7L4QZ90-F1
#
_cell.length_a   1.000
_cell.length_b   1.000
_cell.length_c   1.000
_cell.angle_alpha   90.00
_cell.angle_beta   90.00
_cell.angle_gamma   90.00
#
_symmetry.space_group_name_H-M   'P 1'
#
loop_
_entity.id
_entity.type
_entity.pdbx_description
1 polymer ?
#
loop_
_entity_poly.entity_id
_entity_poly.type
_entity_poly.pdbx_seq_one_letter_code
_entity_poly.pdbx_strand_id
1 'polypeptide(L)'
;LEVVHAVKKYDVPIGVAVYPTPESNKLLKEAGVDEIKYNVETMDRELYKKVCPGQDMEEILQALKGAVEIFGKNKVCANFIIGLGETDEAVEKGIRELASLGVVPILRPASMHPLREGEVFIERPSKERLLKLTRLLRKVLDENGLRADVFKTMCLPCTGCDINPHTDLCEDED
;
A
#
# COMPACT_ATOMS: atom_id res chain seq x y z
N LEU A 1 4.17 -20.23 5.17
CA LEU A 1 5.65 -20.28 5.30
C LEU A 1 6.30 -21.25 4.31
N GLU A 2 5.71 -22.43 4.05
CA GLU A 2 6.22 -23.41 3.08
C GLU A 2 6.58 -22.81 1.71
N VAL A 3 5.70 -21.96 1.17
CA VAL A 3 5.94 -21.26 -0.10
C VAL A 3 7.20 -20.39 -0.05
N VAL A 4 7.40 -19.63 1.03
CA VAL A 4 8.59 -18.79 1.22
C VAL A 4 9.84 -19.66 1.20
N HIS A 5 9.87 -20.75 1.99
CA HIS A 5 11.01 -21.67 2.02
C HIS A 5 11.30 -22.31 0.66
N ALA A 6 10.26 -22.70 -0.09
CA ALA A 6 10.41 -23.32 -1.40
C ALA A 6 11.03 -22.38 -2.44
N VAL A 7 10.80 -21.07 -2.33
CA VAL A 7 11.32 -20.07 -3.28
C VAL A 7 12.69 -19.50 -2.86
N LYS A 8 13.16 -19.68 -1.62
CA LYS A 8 14.48 -19.20 -1.18
C LYS A 8 15.65 -19.69 -2.05
N LYS A 9 15.51 -20.86 -2.67
CA LYS A 9 16.53 -21.44 -3.55
C LYS A 9 16.90 -20.56 -4.75
N TYR A 10 16.08 -19.58 -5.11
CA TYR A 10 16.32 -18.67 -6.22
C TYR A 10 17.24 -17.50 -5.87
N ASP A 11 17.56 -17.28 -4.58
CA ASP A 11 18.48 -16.24 -4.10
C ASP A 11 18.15 -14.82 -4.62
N VAL A 12 16.85 -14.49 -4.62
CA VAL A 12 16.32 -13.17 -4.98
C VAL A 12 15.50 -12.60 -3.83
N PRO A 13 15.35 -11.25 -3.74
CA PRO A 13 14.51 -10.65 -2.71
C PRO A 13 13.07 -11.15 -2.74
N ILE A 14 12.49 -11.43 -1.58
CA ILE A 14 11.15 -11.98 -1.43
C ILE A 14 10.22 -10.93 -0.83
N GLY A 15 9.21 -10.54 -1.60
CA GLY A 15 8.09 -9.73 -1.16
C GLY A 15 6.87 -10.59 -0.86
N VAL A 16 6.16 -10.32 0.23
CA VAL A 16 4.92 -11.05 0.59
C VAL A 16 3.75 -10.08 0.77
N ALA A 17 2.63 -10.42 0.13
CA ALA A 17 1.35 -9.73 0.30
C ALA A 17 0.31 -10.73 0.84
N VAL A 18 -0.15 -10.53 2.07
CA VAL A 18 -1.09 -11.43 2.77
C VAL A 18 -2.00 -10.61 3.68
N TYR A 19 -3.04 -11.24 4.25
CA TYR A 19 -3.72 -10.66 5.41
C TYR A 19 -2.87 -10.89 6.67
N PRO A 20 -2.75 -9.89 7.54
CA PRO A 20 -1.97 -10.04 8.76
C PRO A 20 -2.64 -11.00 9.74
N THR A 21 -1.81 -11.69 10.49
CA THR A 21 -2.19 -12.43 11.71
C THR A 21 -1.27 -11.99 12.85
N PRO A 22 -1.60 -12.27 14.13
CA PRO A 22 -0.79 -11.81 15.26
C PRO A 22 0.72 -12.14 15.16
N GLU A 23 1.08 -13.29 14.57
CA GLU A 23 2.48 -13.73 14.45
C GLU A 23 3.07 -13.53 13.05
N SER A 24 2.27 -13.10 12.07
CA SER A 24 2.66 -13.03 10.66
C SER A 24 3.97 -12.26 10.43
N ASN A 25 4.12 -11.06 11.00
CA ASN A 25 5.32 -10.24 10.83
C ASN A 25 6.60 -10.97 11.27
N LYS A 26 6.58 -11.57 12.46
CA LYS A 26 7.73 -12.28 13.03
C LYS A 26 8.05 -13.52 12.20
N LEU A 27 7.05 -14.36 11.94
CA LEU A 27 7.24 -15.61 11.19
C LEU A 27 7.73 -15.37 9.77
N LEU A 28 7.23 -14.34 9.09
CA LEU A 28 7.68 -13.98 7.74
C LEU A 28 9.10 -13.43 7.75
N LYS A 29 9.46 -12.60 8.74
CA LYS A 29 10.83 -12.10 8.88
C LYS A 29 11.82 -13.24 9.12
N GLU A 30 11.49 -14.16 10.03
CA GLU A 30 12.32 -15.34 10.35
C GLU A 30 12.47 -16.28 9.15
N ALA A 31 11.43 -16.42 8.32
CA ALA A 31 11.50 -17.19 7.08
C ALA A 31 12.43 -16.54 6.02
N GLY A 32 12.77 -15.26 6.17
CA GLY A 32 13.65 -14.52 5.26
C GLY A 32 12.89 -13.72 4.21
N VAL A 33 11.68 -13.24 4.52
CA VAL A 33 10.99 -12.22 3.69
C VAL A 33 11.73 -10.89 3.83
N ASP A 34 11.92 -10.20 2.72
CA ASP A 34 12.59 -8.91 2.64
C ASP A 34 11.61 -7.74 2.79
N GLU A 35 10.45 -7.84 2.16
CA GLU A 35 9.45 -6.78 2.04
C GLU A 35 8.05 -7.32 2.25
N ILE A 36 7.19 -6.52 2.88
CA ILE A 36 5.84 -6.95 3.25
C ILE A 36 4.77 -5.92 2.88
N LYS A 37 3.60 -6.42 2.48
CA LYS A 37 2.45 -5.61 2.10
C LYS A 37 1.18 -6.11 2.76
N TYR A 38 0.51 -5.22 3.49
CA TYR A 38 -0.87 -5.40 3.96
C TYR A 38 -1.74 -4.30 3.36
N ASN A 39 -2.92 -4.65 2.88
CA ASN A 39 -3.79 -3.67 2.25
C ASN A 39 -4.64 -2.99 3.31
N VAL A 40 -4.76 -1.66 3.23
CA VAL A 40 -5.78 -0.92 3.98
C VAL A 40 -7.06 -0.78 3.17
N GLU A 41 -7.02 -1.01 1.86
CA GLU A 41 -8.11 -0.85 0.89
C GLU A 41 -8.65 0.58 0.81
N THR A 42 -9.08 1.18 1.92
CA THR A 42 -9.34 2.62 2.10
C THR A 42 -8.93 3.07 3.49
N MET A 43 -8.54 4.35 3.64
CA MET A 43 -8.31 4.99 4.95
C MET A 43 -9.51 5.80 5.45
N ASP A 44 -10.63 5.76 4.72
CA ASP A 44 -11.92 6.26 5.20
C ASP A 44 -12.59 5.18 6.06
N ARG A 45 -12.67 5.41 7.37
CA ARG A 45 -13.21 4.46 8.36
C ARG A 45 -14.69 4.14 8.17
N GLU A 46 -15.49 5.08 7.67
CA GLU A 46 -16.91 4.84 7.40
C GLU A 46 -17.10 4.05 6.10
N LEU A 47 -16.26 4.30 5.11
CA LEU A 47 -16.24 3.51 3.88
C LEU A 47 -15.71 2.09 4.12
N TYR A 48 -14.65 1.94 4.92
CA TYR A 48 -14.04 0.65 5.25
C TYR A 48 -15.05 -0.33 5.85
N LYS A 49 -15.90 0.11 6.77
CA LYS A 49 -16.99 -0.71 7.34
C LYS A 49 -17.94 -1.28 6.29
N LYS A 50 -18.12 -0.57 5.16
CA LYS A 50 -18.99 -0.98 4.06
C LYS A 50 -18.29 -1.91 3.07
N VAL A 51 -17.03 -1.61 2.73
CA VAL A 51 -16.30 -2.33 1.66
C VAL A 51 -15.49 -3.52 2.16
N CYS A 52 -15.13 -3.54 3.44
CA CYS A 52 -14.36 -4.62 4.09
C CYS A 52 -15.15 -5.21 5.28
N PRO A 53 -16.36 -5.76 5.06
CA PRO A 53 -17.16 -6.28 6.16
C PRO A 53 -16.43 -7.43 6.87
N GLY A 54 -16.41 -7.38 8.20
CA GLY A 54 -15.76 -8.40 9.04
C GLY A 54 -14.24 -8.21 9.22
N GLN A 55 -13.67 -7.11 8.72
CA GLN A 55 -12.30 -6.71 9.02
C GLN A 55 -12.30 -5.45 9.91
N ASP A 56 -11.26 -5.29 10.73
CA ASP A 56 -11.02 -4.08 11.50
C ASP A 56 -9.80 -3.33 10.93
N MET A 57 -10.01 -2.08 10.52
CA MET A 57 -8.94 -1.23 9.99
C MET A 57 -7.83 -1.03 11.04
N GLU A 58 -8.18 -0.88 12.31
CA GLU A 58 -7.21 -0.59 13.36
C GLU A 58 -6.29 -1.79 13.63
N GLU A 59 -6.80 -3.02 13.46
CA GLU A 59 -5.96 -4.23 13.49
C GLU A 59 -4.95 -4.26 12.34
N ILE A 60 -5.36 -3.85 11.13
CA ILE A 60 -4.45 -3.74 9.99
C ILE A 60 -3.38 -2.67 10.23
N LEU A 61 -3.76 -1.49 10.74
CA LEU A 61 -2.82 -0.41 11.05
C LEU A 61 -1.83 -0.81 12.15
N GLN A 62 -2.29 -1.53 13.17
CA GLN A 62 -1.42 -2.06 14.22
C GLN A 62 -0.46 -3.12 13.67
N ALA A 63 -0.93 -4.00 12.77
CA ALA A 63 -0.08 -4.98 12.11
C ALA A 63 0.98 -4.32 11.21
N LEU A 64 0.61 -3.27 10.48
CA LEU A 64 1.53 -2.47 9.65
C LEU A 64 2.60 -1.77 10.50
N LYS A 65 2.20 -1.16 11.62
CA LYS A 65 3.15 -0.56 12.56
C LYS A 65 4.16 -1.59 13.09
N GLY A 66 3.66 -2.75 13.55
CA GLY A 66 4.53 -3.84 13.99
C GLY A 66 5.41 -4.40 12.87
N ALA A 67 4.94 -4.37 11.62
CA ALA A 67 5.77 -4.74 10.47
C ALA A 67 6.91 -3.76 10.28
N VAL A 68 6.68 -2.44 10.43
CA VAL A 68 7.75 -1.44 10.32
C VAL A 68 8.77 -1.61 11.44
N GLU A 69 8.34 -1.94 12.66
CA GLU A 69 9.23 -2.22 13.79
C GLU A 69 10.15 -3.44 13.52
N ILE A 70 9.68 -4.46 12.80
CA ILE A 70 10.41 -5.71 12.52
C ILE A 70 11.24 -5.64 11.22
N PHE A 71 10.68 -5.07 10.15
CA PHE A 71 11.30 -5.02 8.83
C PHE A 71 12.10 -3.74 8.59
N GLY A 72 11.77 -2.66 9.29
CA GLY A 72 12.33 -1.33 9.10
C GLY A 72 11.56 -0.49 8.08
N LYS A 73 11.89 0.81 8.04
CA LYS A 73 11.37 1.75 7.03
C LYS A 73 11.75 1.31 5.61
N ASN A 74 10.93 1.68 4.64
CA ASN A 74 11.12 1.36 3.22
C ASN A 74 11.16 -0.15 2.91
N LYS A 75 10.49 -0.95 3.76
CA LYS A 75 10.27 -2.39 3.58
C LYS A 75 8.82 -2.82 3.78
N VAL A 76 7.95 -1.88 4.15
CA VAL A 76 6.54 -2.10 4.41
C VAL A 76 5.73 -1.16 3.54
N CYS A 77 4.82 -1.70 2.75
CA CYS A 77 3.90 -0.93 1.94
C CYS A 77 2.46 -1.34 2.16
N ALA A 78 1.51 -0.47 1.76
CA ALA A 78 0.09 -0.76 1.86
C ALA A 78 -0.66 -0.30 0.62
N ASN A 79 -1.49 -1.16 0.03
CA ASN A 79 -2.39 -0.71 -1.01
C ASN A 79 -3.51 0.14 -0.40
N PHE A 80 -3.72 1.30 -1.02
CA PHE A 80 -4.80 2.22 -0.72
C PHE A 80 -5.52 2.52 -2.04
N ILE A 81 -6.74 2.01 -2.18
CA ILE A 81 -7.54 2.13 -3.40
C ILE A 81 -8.19 3.52 -3.45
N ILE A 82 -8.09 4.17 -4.61
CA ILE A 82 -8.65 5.48 -4.91
C ILE A 82 -9.78 5.32 -5.92
N GLY A 83 -10.98 5.81 -5.59
CA GLY A 83 -12.19 5.67 -6.42
C GLY A 83 -13.27 4.75 -5.83
N LEU A 84 -13.23 4.51 -4.52
CA LEU A 84 -14.26 3.78 -3.79
C LEU A 84 -15.38 4.69 -3.24
N GLY A 85 -15.23 6.01 -3.40
CA GLY A 85 -16.16 7.03 -2.91
C GLY A 85 -15.58 7.88 -1.77
N GLU A 86 -14.30 7.71 -1.46
CA GLU A 86 -13.55 8.52 -0.50
C GLU A 86 -13.31 9.96 -1.00
N THR A 87 -13.24 10.92 -0.07
CA THR A 87 -12.86 12.29 -0.40
C THR A 87 -11.34 12.47 -0.46
N ASP A 88 -10.86 13.52 -1.13
CA ASP A 88 -9.42 13.83 -1.18
C ASP A 88 -8.86 14.13 0.22
N GLU A 89 -9.63 14.73 1.12
CA GLU A 89 -9.22 14.98 2.50
C GLU A 89 -9.02 13.68 3.28
N ALA A 90 -9.91 12.69 3.08
CA ALA A 90 -9.76 11.37 3.67
C ALA A 90 -8.50 10.66 3.15
N VAL A 91 -8.22 10.79 1.85
CA VAL A 91 -6.99 10.26 1.24
C VAL A 91 -5.75 10.94 1.79
N GLU A 92 -5.70 12.26 1.86
CA GLU A 92 -4.57 13.00 2.42
C GLU A 92 -4.30 12.59 3.86
N LYS A 93 -5.34 12.54 4.70
CA LYS A 93 -5.22 12.11 6.10
C LYS A 93 -4.66 10.69 6.18
N GLY A 94 -5.17 9.78 5.35
CA GLY A 94 -4.71 8.39 5.27
C GLY A 94 -3.24 8.25 4.84
N ILE A 95 -2.82 9.01 3.83
CA ILE A 95 -1.43 9.07 3.37
C ILE A 95 -0.51 9.52 4.51
N ARG A 96 -0.88 10.60 5.21
CA ARG A 96 -0.10 11.14 6.34
C ARG A 96 -0.04 10.17 7.51
N GLU A 97 -1.15 9.52 7.84
CA GLU A 97 -1.23 8.50 8.88
C GLU A 97 -0.28 7.34 8.58
N LEU A 98 -0.37 6.73 7.39
CA LEU A 98 0.49 5.62 6.96
C LEU A 98 1.98 6.01 6.93
N ALA A 99 2.29 7.18 6.36
CA ALA A 99 3.67 7.65 6.29
C ALA A 99 4.26 7.91 7.69
N SER A 100 3.46 8.42 8.63
CA SER A 100 3.91 8.62 10.02
C SER A 100 4.24 7.30 10.74
N LEU A 101 3.59 6.20 10.33
CA LEU A 101 3.90 4.85 10.82
C LEU A 101 5.13 4.23 10.15
N GLY A 102 5.72 4.88 9.13
CA GLY A 102 6.84 4.37 8.34
C GLY A 102 6.43 3.44 7.19
N VAL A 103 5.13 3.39 6.86
CA VAL A 103 4.56 2.60 5.77
C VAL A 103 4.53 3.43 4.49
N VAL A 104 4.90 2.82 3.36
CA VAL A 104 4.76 3.47 2.05
C VAL A 104 3.41 3.10 1.42
N PRO A 105 2.45 4.04 1.30
CA PRO A 105 1.19 3.80 0.61
C PRO A 105 1.42 3.61 -0.90
N ILE A 106 0.62 2.74 -1.50
CA ILE A 106 0.51 2.56 -2.95
C ILE A 106 -0.90 2.97 -3.35
N LEU A 107 -1.03 4.15 -3.97
CA LEU A 107 -2.32 4.67 -4.42
C LEU A 107 -2.76 3.91 -5.67
N ARG A 108 -3.71 3.00 -5.51
CA ARG A 108 -4.20 2.17 -6.61
C ARG A 108 -5.50 2.74 -7.17
N PRO A 109 -5.57 3.16 -8.44
CA PRO A 109 -6.83 3.54 -9.05
C PRO A 109 -7.78 2.34 -9.07
N ALA A 110 -8.97 2.52 -8.51
CA ALA A 110 -10.04 1.55 -8.61
C ALA A 110 -10.42 1.37 -10.09
N SER A 111 -10.76 0.14 -10.46
CA SER A 111 -11.19 -0.19 -11.82
C SER A 111 -12.31 -1.20 -11.74
N MET A 112 -13.44 -0.88 -12.36
CA MET A 112 -14.54 -1.84 -12.49
C MET A 112 -14.12 -2.95 -13.45
N HIS A 113 -14.28 -4.20 -13.01
CA HIS A 113 -14.13 -5.35 -13.88
C HIS A 113 -15.46 -5.62 -14.59
N PRO A 114 -15.50 -5.86 -15.92
CA PRO A 114 -16.75 -6.06 -16.65
C PRO A 114 -17.64 -7.17 -16.07
N LEU A 115 -17.02 -8.25 -15.56
CA LEU A 115 -17.76 -9.36 -14.92
C LEU A 115 -18.44 -9.02 -13.59
N ARG A 116 -18.22 -7.83 -13.03
CA ARG A 116 -18.79 -7.39 -11.75
C ARG A 116 -19.67 -6.15 -11.91
N GLU A 117 -20.11 -5.87 -13.15
CA GLU A 117 -21.03 -4.78 -13.44
C GLU A 117 -22.33 -4.96 -12.63
N GLY A 118 -22.78 -3.90 -11.97
CA GLY A 118 -23.97 -3.91 -11.10
C GLY A 118 -23.77 -4.51 -9.70
N GLU A 119 -22.66 -5.20 -9.42
CA GLU A 119 -22.36 -5.72 -8.07
C GLU A 119 -21.66 -4.70 -7.18
N VAL A 120 -20.78 -3.89 -7.77
CA VAL A 120 -19.96 -2.91 -7.06
C VAL A 120 -20.05 -1.56 -7.75
N PHE A 121 -20.19 -0.50 -6.97
CA PHE A 121 -20.17 0.87 -7.48
C PHE A 121 -18.78 1.44 -7.27
N ILE A 122 -18.02 1.55 -8.36
CA ILE A 122 -16.64 2.04 -8.36
C ILE A 122 -16.53 3.05 -9.49
N GLU A 123 -15.97 4.22 -9.19
CA GLU A 123 -15.66 5.23 -10.19
C GLU A 123 -14.15 5.36 -10.32
N ARG A 124 -13.63 5.09 -11.52
CA ARG A 124 -12.19 5.24 -11.75
C ARG A 124 -11.82 6.73 -11.60
N PRO A 125 -10.85 7.08 -10.73
CA PRO A 125 -10.45 8.47 -10.55
C PRO A 125 -9.88 9.05 -11.85
N SER A 126 -10.06 10.36 -12.04
CA SER A 126 -9.48 11.07 -13.19
C SER A 126 -7.95 11.07 -13.13
N LYS A 127 -7.31 11.25 -14.30
CA LYS A 127 -5.85 11.37 -14.38
C LYS A 127 -5.33 12.54 -13.55
N GLU A 128 -6.05 13.66 -13.52
CA GLU A 128 -5.69 14.86 -12.75
C GLU A 128 -5.71 14.58 -11.25
N ARG A 129 -6.74 13.86 -10.77
CA ARG A 129 -6.84 13.46 -9.36
C ARG A 129 -5.70 12.54 -8.97
N LEU A 130 -5.38 11.55 -9.81
CA LEU A 130 -4.25 10.65 -9.56
C LEU A 130 -2.92 11.40 -9.50
N LEU A 131 -2.63 12.27 -10.47
CA LEU A 131 -1.40 13.07 -10.47
C LEU A 131 -1.31 13.99 -9.25
N LYS A 132 -2.41 14.66 -8.87
CA LYS A 132 -2.49 15.49 -7.66
C LYS A 132 -2.16 14.69 -6.40
N LEU A 133 -2.82 13.54 -6.21
CA LEU A 133 -2.62 12.70 -5.03
C LEU A 133 -1.21 12.07 -5.01
N THR A 134 -0.64 11.69 -6.15
CA THR A 134 0.73 11.17 -6.21
C THR A 134 1.77 12.24 -5.89
N ARG A 135 1.59 13.50 -6.34
CA ARG A 135 2.47 14.62 -5.93
C ARG A 135 2.40 14.88 -4.42
N LEU A 136 1.19 14.86 -3.86
CA LEU A 136 1.00 14.93 -2.40
C LEU A 136 1.70 13.77 -1.69
N LEU A 137 1.53 12.54 -2.19
CA LEU A 137 2.20 11.36 -1.65
C LEU A 137 3.72 11.53 -1.66
N ARG A 138 4.31 11.98 -2.77
CA ARG A 138 5.75 12.24 -2.89
C ARG A 138 6.23 13.16 -1.76
N LYS A 139 5.57 14.32 -1.61
CA LYS A 139 5.90 15.30 -0.57
C LYS A 139 5.83 14.68 0.84
N VAL A 140 4.75 13.98 1.16
CA VAL A 140 4.56 13.39 2.50
C VAL A 140 5.58 12.27 2.77
N LEU A 141 5.93 11.47 1.78
CA LEU A 141 6.98 10.46 1.93
C LEU A 141 8.34 11.10 2.21
N ASP A 142 8.70 12.14 1.46
CA ASP A 142 9.96 12.88 1.65
C ASP A 142 10.02 13.52 3.05
N GLU A 143 8.92 14.13 3.52
CA GLU A 143 8.80 14.68 4.88
C GLU A 143 9.05 13.63 5.99
N ASN A 144 8.76 12.35 5.72
CA ASN A 144 8.91 11.25 6.68
C ASN A 144 10.20 10.42 6.47
N GLY A 145 11.05 10.83 5.52
CA GLY A 145 12.27 10.10 5.15
C GLY A 145 11.99 8.74 4.52
N LEU A 146 10.87 8.60 3.82
CA LEU A 146 10.43 7.39 3.13
C LEU A 146 10.66 7.51 1.62
N ARG A 147 10.94 6.38 0.99
CA ARG A 147 11.23 6.29 -0.44
C ARG A 147 10.53 5.10 -1.07
N ALA A 148 9.80 5.35 -2.16
CA ALA A 148 9.07 4.32 -2.89
C ALA A 148 9.95 3.61 -3.95
N ASP A 149 11.05 4.22 -4.38
CA ASP A 149 11.97 3.69 -5.40
C ASP A 149 13.04 2.73 -4.85
N VAL A 150 13.17 2.58 -3.53
CA VAL A 150 14.14 1.67 -2.91
C VAL A 150 13.60 0.26 -2.64
N PHE A 151 12.32 0.03 -2.93
CA PHE A 151 11.69 -1.29 -2.84
C PHE A 151 12.20 -2.20 -3.96
N LYS A 152 12.46 -3.47 -3.62
CA LYS A 152 13.03 -4.46 -4.54
C LYS A 152 11.98 -5.40 -5.13
N THR A 153 10.78 -5.45 -4.56
CA THR A 153 9.75 -6.44 -4.90
C THR A 153 8.35 -5.81 -5.02
N MET A 154 7.39 -6.62 -5.50
CA MET A 154 5.97 -6.28 -5.58
C MET A 154 5.66 -5.09 -6.51
N CYS A 155 4.70 -4.23 -6.14
CA CYS A 155 4.10 -3.25 -7.05
C CYS A 155 5.00 -2.02 -7.29
N LEU A 156 5.74 -1.58 -6.28
CA LEU A 156 6.55 -0.36 -6.35
C LEU A 156 7.63 -0.36 -7.44
N PRO A 157 8.41 -1.44 -7.66
CA PRO A 157 9.32 -1.53 -8.81
C PRO A 157 8.61 -1.97 -10.11
N CYS A 158 7.37 -2.44 -10.06
CA CYS A 158 6.63 -2.93 -11.24
C CYS A 158 5.95 -1.80 -12.01
N THR A 159 5.42 -0.79 -11.31
CA THR A 159 4.75 0.42 -11.84
C THR A 159 3.61 0.16 -12.85
N GLY A 160 3.14 -1.08 -12.97
CA GLY A 160 2.15 -1.45 -13.99
C GLY A 160 0.73 -0.96 -13.72
N CYS A 161 0.34 -0.83 -12.45
CA CYS A 161 -1.05 -0.49 -12.06
C CYS A 161 -1.18 0.84 -11.30
N ASP A 162 -0.06 1.40 -10.84
CA ASP A 162 0.01 2.54 -9.93
C ASP A 162 1.25 3.40 -10.27
N ILE A 163 1.19 4.69 -9.93
CA ILE A 163 2.27 5.66 -10.19
C ILE A 163 3.20 5.67 -8.98
N ASN A 164 4.47 5.32 -9.17
CA ASN A 164 5.48 5.42 -8.13
C ASN A 164 5.95 6.88 -8.00
N PRO A 165 5.73 7.54 -6.85
CA PRO A 165 6.02 8.97 -6.67
C PRO A 165 7.52 9.33 -6.78
N HIS A 166 8.42 8.37 -6.58
CA HIS A 166 9.87 8.58 -6.65
C HIS A 166 10.49 8.16 -7.99
N THR A 167 9.76 7.40 -8.81
CA THR A 167 10.26 6.89 -10.11
C THR A 167 9.57 7.56 -11.30
N ASP A 168 8.25 7.72 -11.24
CA ASP A 168 7.45 8.11 -12.40
C ASP A 168 7.13 9.61 -12.45
N LEU A 169 7.28 10.33 -11.32
CA LEU A 169 7.14 11.79 -11.29
C LEU A 169 8.49 12.46 -11.55
N CYS A 170 8.53 13.36 -12.54
CA CYS A 170 9.66 14.26 -12.76
C CYS A 170 9.66 15.38 -11.71
N GLU A 171 10.84 15.77 -11.21
CA GLU A 171 10.98 16.84 -10.22
C GLU A 171 10.74 18.26 -10.79
N ASP A 172 10.63 18.38 -12.12
CA ASP A 172 10.65 19.66 -12.85
C ASP A 172 9.26 20.17 -13.33
N GLU A 173 8.15 19.60 -12.86
CA GLU A 173 6.79 20.03 -13.26
C GLU A 173 5.99 20.64 -12.10
N ASP A 174 6.43 21.82 -11.64
CA ASP A 174 5.63 22.78 -10.87
C ASP A 174 5.36 24.06 -11.68
#